data_AF-A0A511MU71-F1
#
_entry.id   AF-A0A511MU71-F1
#
_cell.length_a   1.000
_cell.length_b   1.000
_cell.length_c   1.000
_cell.angle_alpha   90.00
_cell.angle_beta   90.00
_cell.angle_gamma   90.00
#
_symmetry.space_group_name_H-M   'P 1'
#
loop_
_entity.id
_entity.type
_entity.pdbx_description
1 polymer ?
#
loop_
_entity_poly.entity_id
_entity_poly.type
_entity_poly.pdbx_seq_one_letter_code
_entity_poly.pdbx_strand_id
1 'polypeptide(L)'
;MDVVIEMLVAWSLGRVRRAGMRVNGLADQALDLAVDRVWNVVVGKLGADPTIGRLIAEARTGEVSSRARAAAERSLSRAATVDPRFAEALRQAMAGVVTPGSTRRRRWW
;
A
#
# COMPACT_ATOMS: atom_id res chain seq x y z
N MET A 1 2.17 5.50 -8.20
CA MET A 1 2.29 4.04 -7.97
C MET A 1 3.33 3.73 -6.91
N ASP A 2 4.41 4.49 -6.82
CA ASP A 2 5.44 4.35 -5.77
C ASP A 2 4.90 4.22 -4.33
N VAL A 3 3.97 5.09 -3.91
CA VAL A 3 3.32 5.01 -2.58
C VAL A 3 2.61 3.66 -2.36
N VAL A 4 1.98 3.09 -3.39
CA VAL A 4 1.34 1.77 -3.30
C VAL A 4 2.38 0.68 -3.10
N ILE A 5 3.52 0.75 -3.79
CA ILE A 5 4.62 -0.20 -3.61
C ILE A 5 5.19 -0.12 -2.20
N GLU A 6 5.48 1.08 -1.70
CA GLU A 6 5.94 1.29 -0.33
C GLU A 6 4.94 0.74 0.69
N MET A 7 3.64 0.96 0.50
CA MET A 7 2.60 0.39 1.36
C MET A 7 2.58 -1.15 1.30
N LEU A 8 2.79 -1.77 0.14
CA LEU A 8 2.86 -3.24 0.00
C LEU A 8 4.09 -3.82 0.68
N VAL A 9 5.23 -3.13 0.58
CA VAL A 9 6.48 -3.52 1.26
C VAL A 9 6.34 -3.35 2.77
N ALA A 10 5.86 -2.18 3.22
CA ALA A 10 5.60 -1.88 4.62
C ALA A 10 4.57 -2.85 5.23
N TRP A 11 3.52 -3.22 4.50
CA TRP A 11 2.57 -4.25 4.92
C TRP A 11 3.23 -5.62 5.10
N SER A 12 4.12 -5.99 4.17
CA SER A 12 4.82 -7.28 4.21
C SER A 12 5.74 -7.37 5.44
N LEU A 13 6.44 -6.28 5.76
CA LEU A 13 7.24 -6.14 6.98
C LEU A 13 6.36 -6.06 8.24
N GLY A 14 5.25 -5.32 8.16
CA GLY A 14 4.28 -5.11 9.23
C GLY A 14 3.55 -6.39 9.62
N ARG A 15 3.32 -7.33 8.69
CA ARG A 15 2.78 -8.67 9.03
C ARG A 15 3.79 -9.52 9.80
N VAL A 16 5.09 -9.41 9.48
CA VAL A 16 6.16 -10.06 10.27
C VAL A 16 6.23 -9.47 11.67
N ARG A 17 6.09 -8.15 11.81
CA ARG A 17 6.08 -7.46 13.12
C ARG A 17 4.78 -7.66 13.92
N ARG A 18 3.60 -7.55 13.29
CA ARG A 18 2.27 -7.72 13.93
C ARG A 18 2.02 -9.16 14.39
N ALA A 19 2.68 -10.16 13.80
CA ALA A 19 2.71 -11.52 14.33
C ALA A 19 3.46 -11.64 15.67
N GLY A 20 4.34 -10.67 16.01
CA GLY A 20 5.11 -10.65 17.24
C GLY A 20 4.79 -9.50 18.22
N MET A 21 4.12 -8.43 17.79
CA MET A 21 3.86 -7.25 18.64
C MET A 21 2.60 -6.49 18.18
N ARG A 22 1.55 -6.50 19.02
CA ARG A 22 0.47 -5.49 18.92
C ARG A 22 0.95 -4.25 19.66
N VAL A 23 1.26 -3.18 18.94
CA VAL A 23 1.69 -1.90 19.53
C VAL A 23 0.57 -0.88 19.35
N ASN A 24 0.24 -0.18 20.42
CA ASN A 24 -0.97 0.63 20.58
C ASN A 24 -0.89 1.99 19.85
N GLY A 25 -1.89 2.29 19.02
CA GLY A 25 -2.17 3.63 18.52
C GLY A 25 -3.40 3.69 17.59
N LEU A 26 -4.35 4.60 17.87
CA LEU A 26 -5.52 4.85 17.00
C LEU A 26 -5.13 5.38 15.61
N ALA A 27 -4.03 6.12 15.51
CA ALA A 27 -3.48 6.60 14.24
C ALA A 27 -2.87 5.46 13.40
N ASP A 28 -2.13 4.56 14.05
CA ASP A 28 -1.58 3.36 13.40
C ASP A 28 -2.68 2.41 12.95
N GLN A 29 -3.81 2.33 13.67
CA GLN A 29 -4.94 1.52 13.26
C GLN A 29 -5.61 2.05 11.98
N ALA A 30 -5.74 3.37 11.82
CA ALA A 30 -6.28 3.95 10.60
C ALA A 30 -5.36 3.70 9.40
N LEU A 31 -4.04 3.81 9.61
CA LEU A 31 -3.04 3.50 8.61
C LEU A 31 -3.05 2.01 8.24
N ASP A 32 -3.07 1.12 9.23
CA ASP A 32 -3.17 -0.34 9.04
C ASP A 32 -4.42 -0.72 8.22
N LEU A 33 -5.58 -0.11 8.52
CA LEU A 33 -6.81 -0.34 7.77
C LEU A 33 -6.74 0.17 6.33
N ALA A 34 -6.03 1.26 6.08
CA ALA A 34 -5.83 1.78 4.74
C ALA A 34 -4.86 0.90 3.93
N VAL A 35 -3.78 0.46 4.57
CA VAL A 35 -2.81 -0.48 3.98
C VAL A 35 -3.47 -1.83 3.67
N ASP A 36 -4.31 -2.36 4.57
CA ASP A 36 -5.06 -3.60 4.32
C ASP A 36 -6.09 -3.45 3.19
N ARG A 37 -6.73 -2.28 3.04
CA ARG A 37 -7.61 -1.99 1.89
C ARG A 37 -6.85 -1.99 0.57
N VAL A 38 -5.70 -1.32 0.52
CA VAL A 38 -4.84 -1.30 -0.69
C VAL A 38 -4.39 -2.72 -1.02
N TRP A 39 -3.98 -3.50 -0.03
CA TRP A 39 -3.61 -4.90 -0.20
C TRP A 39 -4.75 -5.73 -0.80
N ASN A 40 -5.96 -5.63 -0.26
CA ASN A 40 -7.11 -6.39 -0.75
C ASN A 40 -7.46 -6.07 -2.20
N VAL A 41 -7.38 -4.79 -2.59
CA VAL A 41 -7.60 -4.36 -3.97
C VAL A 41 -6.52 -4.93 -4.89
N VAL A 42 -5.25 -4.85 -4.49
CA VAL A 42 -4.12 -5.36 -5.28
C VAL A 42 -4.16 -6.88 -5.40
N VAL A 43 -4.39 -7.63 -4.32
CA VAL A 43 -4.47 -9.10 -4.37
C VAL A 43 -5.72 -9.58 -5.10
N GLY A 44 -6.85 -8.88 -4.95
CA GLY A 44 -8.07 -9.21 -5.68
C GLY A 44 -7.89 -9.14 -7.20
N LYS A 45 -7.03 -8.24 -7.70
CA LYS A 45 -6.77 -8.07 -9.14
C LYS A 45 -5.51 -8.78 -9.63
N LEU A 46 -4.44 -8.74 -8.85
CA LEU A 46 -3.08 -9.14 -9.20
C LEU A 46 -2.52 -10.23 -8.28
N GLY A 47 -3.35 -10.91 -7.49
CA GLY A 47 -2.92 -11.98 -6.58
C GLY A 47 -2.26 -13.16 -7.30
N ALA A 48 -2.58 -13.37 -8.59
CA ALA A 48 -1.93 -14.36 -9.44
C ALA A 48 -0.73 -13.80 -10.23
N ASP A 49 -0.44 -12.50 -10.11
CA ASP A 49 0.67 -11.88 -10.82
C ASP A 49 2.01 -12.28 -10.16
N PRO A 50 2.93 -12.94 -10.90
CA PRO A 50 4.21 -13.40 -10.35
C PRO A 50 5.12 -12.24 -9.92
N THR A 51 4.95 -11.05 -10.49
CA THR A 51 5.72 -9.86 -10.11
C THR A 51 5.32 -9.34 -8.72
N ILE A 52 4.01 -9.38 -8.41
CA ILE A 52 3.50 -9.03 -7.09
C ILE A 52 3.91 -10.10 -6.07
N GLY A 53 3.76 -11.38 -6.40
CA GLY A 53 4.22 -12.49 -5.57
C GLY A 53 5.70 -12.39 -5.20
N ARG A 54 6.56 -12.06 -6.18
CA ARG A 54 7.99 -11.85 -5.97
C ARG A 54 8.29 -10.66 -5.06
N LEU A 55 7.62 -9.52 -5.26
CA LEU A 55 7.76 -8.35 -4.40
C LEU A 55 7.47 -8.69 -2.93
N ILE A 56 6.40 -9.45 -2.68
CA ILE A 56 5.98 -9.86 -1.32
C ILE A 56 7.01 -10.81 -0.71
N ALA A 57 7.51 -11.76 -1.49
CA ALA A 57 8.52 -12.71 -1.03
C ALA A 57 9.81 -11.99 -0.62
N GLU A 58 10.31 -11.07 -1.45
CA GLU A 58 11.49 -10.24 -1.15
C GLU A 58 11.21 -9.30 0.04
N ALA A 59 10.04 -8.66 0.11
CA ALA A 59 9.70 -7.80 1.22
C ALA A 59 9.63 -8.54 2.58
N ARG A 60 9.28 -9.83 2.58
CA ARG A 60 9.30 -10.67 3.80
C ARG A 60 10.70 -10.99 4.28
N THR A 61 11.70 -11.01 3.39
CA THR A 61 13.11 -11.22 3.77
C THR A 61 13.77 -9.93 4.27
N GLY A 62 13.05 -8.80 4.25
CA GLY A 62 13.54 -7.51 4.73
C GLY A 62 14.20 -6.65 3.65
N GLU A 63 14.39 -7.18 2.44
CA GLU A 63 15.08 -6.51 1.34
C GLU A 63 14.32 -6.70 0.04
N VAL A 64 13.97 -5.60 -0.62
CA VAL A 64 13.30 -5.60 -1.92
C VAL A 64 14.28 -5.11 -2.98
N SER A 65 14.51 -5.94 -4.00
CA SER A 65 15.36 -5.54 -5.11
C SER A 65 14.70 -4.43 -5.95
N SER A 66 15.49 -3.49 -6.46
CA SER A 66 15.02 -2.45 -7.38
C SER A 66 14.34 -3.05 -8.62
N ARG A 67 14.76 -4.26 -9.03
CA ARG A 67 14.16 -5.01 -10.14
C ARG A 67 12.74 -5.48 -9.81
N ALA A 68 12.52 -6.06 -8.62
CA ALA A 68 11.19 -6.48 -8.20
C ALA A 68 10.25 -5.29 -8.00
N ARG A 69 10.76 -4.20 -7.41
CA ARG A 69 10.04 -2.93 -7.26
C ARG A 69 9.53 -2.40 -8.61
N ALA A 70 10.43 -2.26 -9.59
CA ALA A 70 10.09 -1.75 -10.91
C ALA A 70 9.16 -2.70 -11.70
N ALA A 71 9.27 -4.02 -11.50
CA ALA A 71 8.38 -4.98 -12.13
C ALA A 71 6.95 -4.88 -11.58
N ALA A 72 6.80 -4.81 -10.25
CA ALA A 72 5.51 -4.63 -9.61
C ALA A 72 4.87 -3.28 -9.96
N GLU A 73 5.65 -2.20 -10.03
CA GLU A 73 5.15 -0.89 -10.44
C GLU A 73 4.60 -0.92 -11.88
N ARG A 74 5.32 -1.56 -12.81
CA ARG A 74 4.86 -1.72 -14.19
C ARG A 74 3.58 -2.55 -14.26
N SER A 75 3.46 -3.62 -13.48
CA SER A 75 2.24 -4.43 -13.45
C SER A 75 1.04 -3.64 -12.92
N LEU A 76 1.21 -2.94 -11.78
CA LEU A 76 0.16 -2.09 -11.21
C LEU A 76 -0.27 -0.97 -12.16
N SER A 77 0.70 -0.31 -12.80
CA SER A 77 0.42 0.74 -13.78
C SER A 77 -0.35 0.20 -14.98
N ARG A 78 0.04 -0.95 -15.53
CA ARG A 78 -0.69 -1.61 -16.61
C ARG A 78 -2.11 -2.00 -16.19
N ALA A 79 -2.28 -2.57 -15.00
CA ALA A 79 -3.59 -2.96 -14.48
C ALA A 79 -4.52 -1.75 -14.29
N ALA A 80 -4.01 -0.62 -13.79
CA ALA A 80 -4.77 0.61 -13.65
C ALA A 80 -5.14 1.25 -15.00
N THR A 81 -4.25 1.16 -15.99
CA THR A 81 -4.53 1.64 -17.35
C THR A 81 -5.58 0.80 -18.06
N VAL A 82 -5.53 -0.53 -17.89
CA VAL A 82 -6.46 -1.47 -18.55
C VAL A 82 -7.82 -1.52 -17.84
N ASP A 83 -7.84 -1.32 -16.52
CA ASP A 83 -9.06 -1.39 -15.71
C ASP A 83 -9.26 -0.10 -14.89
N PRO A 84 -10.08 0.84 -15.40
CA PRO A 84 -10.40 2.07 -14.69
C PRO A 84 -11.09 1.84 -13.33
N ARG A 85 -11.82 0.72 -13.15
CA ARG A 85 -12.45 0.40 -11.86
C ARG A 85 -11.40 0.00 -10.83
N PHE A 86 -10.36 -0.71 -11.25
CA PHE A 86 -9.21 -1.00 -10.40
C PHE A 86 -8.45 0.28 -10.02
N ALA A 87 -8.24 1.20 -10.97
CA ALA A 87 -7.64 2.49 -10.68
C ALA A 87 -8.45 3.29 -9.65
N GLU A 88 -9.78 3.30 -9.79
CA GLU A 88 -10.67 3.98 -8.84
C GLU A 88 -10.66 3.31 -7.46
N ALA A 89 -10.70 1.98 -7.40
CA ALA A 89 -10.60 1.23 -6.15
C ALA A 89 -9.28 1.49 -5.42
N LEU A 90 -8.16 1.61 -6.16
CA LEU A 90 -6.87 2.01 -5.59
C LEU A 90 -6.92 3.43 -5.03
N ARG A 91 -7.50 4.40 -5.74
CA ARG A 91 -7.64 5.77 -5.25
C ARG A 91 -8.47 5.83 -3.97
N GLN A 92 -9.59 5.12 -3.93
CA GLN A 92 -10.47 5.05 -2.75
C GLN A 92 -9.79 4.39 -1.56
N ALA A 93 -8.98 3.34 -1.81
CA ALA A 93 -8.20 2.69 -0.77
C ALA A 93 -7.11 3.62 -0.19
N MET A 94 -6.52 4.50 -1.02
CA MET A 94 -5.51 5.48 -0.59
C MET A 94 -6.10 6.76 0.06
N ALA A 95 -7.39 7.06 -0.14
CA ALA A 95 -8.02 8.29 0.34
C ALA A 95 -7.99 8.45 1.88
N GLY A 96 -7.80 7.36 2.63
CA GLY A 96 -7.63 7.39 4.08
C GLY A 96 -6.20 7.63 4.57
N VAL A 97 -5.19 7.56 3.69
CA VAL A 97 -3.76 7.75 4.02
C VAL A 97 -3.33 9.20 3.82
N VAL A 98 -3.93 9.89 2.84
CA VAL A 98 -3.74 11.32 2.65
C VAL A 98 -4.62 12.04 3.65
N THR A 99 -4.14 12.18 4.88
CA THR A 99 -4.70 13.17 5.80
C THR A 99 -4.68 14.51 5.06
N PRO A 100 -5.81 15.18 4.82
CA PRO A 100 -5.78 16.56 4.36
C PRO A 100 -5.01 17.30 5.44
N GLY A 101 -3.81 17.76 5.10
CA GLY A 101 -2.94 18.50 6.00
C GLY A 101 -3.78 19.54 6.71
N SER A 102 -3.70 19.51 8.04
CA SER A 102 -4.37 20.43 8.95
C SER A 102 -4.17 21.86 8.48
N THR A 103 -5.10 22.37 7.68
CA THR A 103 -5.21 23.79 7.41
C THR A 103 -5.95 24.37 8.59
N ARG A 104 -5.26 24.44 9.74
CA ARG A 104 -5.70 25.28 10.86
C ARG A 104 -5.37 26.72 10.50
N ARG A 105 -6.08 27.25 9.50
CA ARG A 105 -6.19 28.69 9.27
C ARG A 105 -6.97 29.25 10.47
N ARG A 106 -6.25 29.78 11.45
CA ARG A 106 -6.79 30.78 12.37
C ARG A 106 -5.86 31.98 12.41
N ARG A 107 -5.95 32.77 11.34
CA ARG A 107 -5.98 34.24 11.39
C ARG A 107 -7.36 34.58 12.03
N TRP A 108 -7.54 35.49 12.97
CA TRP A 108 -7.31 36.94 12.94
C TRP A 108 -7.20 37.51 14.37
N TRP A 109 -6.34 38.52 14.52
CA TRP A 109 -6.46 39.62 15.48
C TRP A 109 -7.29 40.73 14.81
#